data_AF-A0A7C4PSP9-F1
#
_entry.id   AF-A0A7C4PSP9-F1
#
_cell.length_a   1.000
_cell.length_b   1.000
_cell.length_c   1.000
_cell.angle_alpha   90.00
_cell.angle_beta   90.00
_cell.angle_gamma   90.00
#
_symmetry.space_group_name_H-M   'P 1'
#
loop_
_entity.id
_entity.type
_entity.pdbx_description
1 polymer ?
#
loop_
_entity_poly.entity_id
_entity_poly.type
_entity_poly.pdbx_seq_one_letter_code
_entity_poly.pdbx_strand_id
1 'polypeptide(L)'
;MQEQVSVSHGSSDRSPRVTPSDVVSRARNAAANYEVKNLMDVLYATKAANIGDPIVVEESNRHVLLKIICRERKNQARDEYIKEFIGALLSKSARYPNPRVSVLCCGTVSDNFMILKALW
;
A
#
# COMPACT_ATOMS: atom_id res chain seq x y z
N MET A 1 13.39 20.57 -57.48
CA MET A 1 12.56 21.22 -56.44
C MET A 1 12.09 20.11 -55.50
N GLN A 2 12.44 20.24 -54.22
CA GLN A 2 12.02 19.33 -53.15
C GLN A 2 10.67 19.84 -52.61
N GLU A 3 9.65 18.98 -52.53
CA GLU A 3 8.49 19.22 -51.68
C GLU A 3 8.51 18.19 -50.54
N GLN A 4 8.68 18.73 -49.34
CA GLN A 4 8.46 18.06 -48.07
C GLN A 4 6.96 17.84 -47.88
N VAL A 5 6.57 16.63 -47.46
CA VAL A 5 5.26 16.41 -46.83
C VAL A 5 5.50 15.88 -45.43
N SER A 6 4.97 16.64 -44.47
CA SER A 6 5.13 16.54 -43.04
C SER A 6 4.69 15.20 -42.45
N VAL A 7 5.53 14.65 -41.57
CA VAL A 7 5.15 13.58 -40.65
C VAL A 7 4.44 14.24 -39.47
N SER A 8 3.11 14.11 -39.40
CA SER A 8 2.35 14.58 -38.24
C SER A 8 2.74 13.77 -37.01
N HIS A 9 3.24 14.51 -36.02
CA HIS A 9 3.71 14.03 -34.73
C HIS A 9 2.58 13.37 -33.92
N GLY A 10 2.97 12.35 -33.18
CA GLY A 10 2.15 11.72 -32.17
C GLY A 10 1.75 12.68 -31.05
N SER A 11 0.59 12.40 -30.48
CA SER A 11 0.20 12.79 -29.14
C SER A 11 -0.81 11.76 -28.65
N SER A 12 -0.32 10.55 -28.39
CA SER A 12 -1.06 9.56 -27.61
C SER A 12 -1.10 10.06 -26.16
N ASP A 13 -2.09 10.89 -25.87
CA ASP A 13 -2.46 11.27 -24.52
C ASP A 13 -3.13 10.05 -23.83
N ARG A 14 -2.30 9.05 -23.51
CA ARG A 14 -2.65 7.93 -22.64
C ARG A 14 -1.62 7.91 -21.53
N SER A 15 -1.83 8.77 -20.54
CA SER A 15 -1.35 8.45 -19.19
C SER A 15 -1.79 7.02 -18.89
N PRO A 16 -0.86 6.06 -18.67
CA PRO A 16 -1.22 4.67 -18.51
C PRO A 16 -2.20 4.55 -17.33
N ARG A 17 -3.37 3.93 -17.56
CA ARG A 17 -4.26 3.55 -16.47
C ARG A 17 -3.47 2.60 -15.58
N VAL A 18 -3.13 3.05 -14.36
CA VAL A 18 -2.48 2.22 -13.36
C VAL A 18 -3.34 0.97 -13.16
N THR A 19 -2.79 -0.20 -13.46
CA THR A 19 -3.52 -1.46 -13.30
C THR A 19 -3.44 -1.92 -11.84
N PRO A 20 -4.40 -2.74 -11.35
CA PRO A 20 -4.30 -3.33 -10.02
C PRO A 20 -2.97 -4.07 -9.79
N SER A 21 -2.46 -4.76 -10.81
CA SER A 21 -1.17 -5.46 -10.76
C SER A 21 0.02 -4.52 -10.54
N ASP A 22 -0.02 -3.30 -11.09
CA ASP A 22 1.02 -2.29 -10.87
C ASP A 22 1.02 -1.80 -9.43
N VAL A 23 -0.18 -1.63 -8.83
CA VAL A 23 -0.33 -1.22 -7.43
C VAL A 23 0.31 -2.26 -6.50
N VAL A 24 -0.01 -3.54 -6.72
CA VAL A 24 0.55 -4.65 -5.93
C VAL A 24 2.08 -4.71 -6.06
N SER A 25 2.59 -4.64 -7.28
CA SER A 25 4.03 -4.72 -7.54
C SER A 25 4.79 -3.56 -6.89
N ARG A 26 4.24 -2.34 -6.99
CA ARG A 26 4.82 -1.15 -6.34
C ARG A 26 4.81 -1.25 -4.82
N ALA A 27 3.72 -1.76 -4.23
CA ALA A 27 3.62 -1.94 -2.78
C ALA A 27 4.69 -2.93 -2.27
N ARG A 28 4.86 -4.07 -2.95
CA ARG A 28 5.87 -5.08 -2.60
C ARG A 28 7.30 -4.57 -2.77
N ASN A 29 7.58 -3.88 -3.87
CA ASN A 29 8.90 -3.30 -4.11
C ASN A 29 9.22 -2.20 -3.08
N ALA A 30 8.26 -1.39 -2.67
CA ALA A 30 8.46 -0.42 -1.61
C ALA A 30 8.74 -1.09 -0.26
N ALA A 31 7.97 -2.14 0.09
CA ALA A 31 8.18 -2.92 1.31
C ALA A 31 9.55 -3.63 1.32
N ALA A 32 10.10 -3.97 0.14
CA ALA A 32 11.41 -4.62 0.00
C ALA A 32 12.55 -3.84 0.69
N ASN A 33 12.45 -2.51 0.78
CA ASN A 33 13.48 -1.64 1.36
C ASN A 33 13.57 -1.64 2.90
N TYR A 34 12.66 -2.33 3.58
CA TYR A 34 12.60 -2.36 5.05
C TYR A 34 12.99 -3.73 5.60
N GLU A 35 13.85 -3.76 6.61
CA GLU A 35 14.09 -4.97 7.41
C GLU A 35 12.98 -5.09 8.47
N VAL A 36 12.36 -6.26 8.61
CA VAL A 36 11.24 -6.49 9.53
C VAL A 36 11.49 -7.77 10.31
N LYS A 37 11.59 -7.65 11.63
CA LYS A 37 11.74 -8.77 12.58
C LYS A 37 10.48 -8.95 13.41
N ASN A 38 9.80 -7.86 13.73
CA ASN A 38 8.63 -7.85 14.60
C ASN A 38 7.60 -6.79 14.16
N LEU A 39 6.48 -6.70 14.90
CA LEU A 39 5.41 -5.74 14.60
C LEU A 39 5.87 -4.28 14.68
N MET A 40 6.77 -3.92 15.59
CA MET A 40 7.26 -2.54 15.72
C MET A 40 7.98 -2.07 14.46
N ASP A 41 8.73 -2.97 13.80
CA ASP A 41 9.39 -2.66 12.53
C ASP A 41 8.36 -2.38 11.42
N VAL A 42 7.23 -3.09 11.43
CA VAL A 42 6.11 -2.84 10.49
C VAL A 42 5.50 -1.46 10.73
N LEU A 43 5.26 -1.09 11.99
CA LEU A 43 4.73 0.23 12.35
C LEU A 43 5.71 1.34 11.92
N TYR A 44 7.00 1.14 12.19
CA TYR A 44 8.06 2.06 11.76
C TYR A 44 8.09 2.22 10.24
N ALA A 45 8.14 1.12 9.50
CA ALA A 45 8.19 1.13 8.03
C ALA A 45 6.96 1.82 7.43
N THR A 46 5.77 1.61 8.00
CA THR A 46 4.53 2.26 7.57
C THR A 46 4.61 3.78 7.72
N LYS A 47 5.14 4.26 8.85
CA LYS A 47 5.32 5.69 9.10
C LYS A 47 6.41 6.29 8.21
N ALA A 48 7.55 5.59 8.07
CA ALA A 48 8.68 6.01 7.23
C ALA A 48 8.30 6.09 5.74
N ALA A 49 7.42 5.20 5.27
CA ALA A 49 6.88 5.23 3.92
C ALA A 49 5.82 6.32 3.68
N ASN A 50 5.54 7.18 4.68
CA ASN A 50 4.53 8.23 4.63
C ASN A 50 3.12 7.71 4.27
N ILE A 51 2.81 6.47 4.64
CA ILE A 51 1.49 5.85 4.41
C ILE A 51 0.46 6.43 5.37
N GLY A 52 0.86 6.60 6.63
CA GLY A 52 0.04 7.10 7.72
C GLY A 52 0.68 6.81 9.07
N ASP A 53 -0.04 7.15 10.13
CA ASP A 53 0.38 6.86 11.51
C ASP A 53 -0.34 5.58 11.99
N PRO A 54 0.36 4.42 12.07
CA PRO A 54 -0.27 3.16 12.45
C PRO A 54 -0.37 3.01 13.97
N ILE A 55 -1.47 2.41 14.41
CA ILE A 55 -1.81 2.14 15.81
C ILE A 55 -2.27 0.70 15.90
N VAL A 56 -1.71 -0.06 16.84
CA VAL A 56 -2.18 -1.40 17.16
C VAL A 56 -3.46 -1.28 17.99
N VAL A 57 -4.58 -1.74 17.43
CA VAL A 57 -5.86 -1.79 18.13
C VAL A 57 -5.97 -3.09 18.91
N GLU A 58 -5.49 -4.18 18.33
CA GLU A 58 -5.52 -5.52 18.93
C GLU A 58 -4.36 -6.35 18.39
N GLU A 59 -3.69 -7.11 19.25
CA GLU A 59 -2.69 -8.10 18.87
C GLU A 59 -3.00 -9.43 19.56
N SER A 60 -2.95 -10.51 18.78
CA SER A 60 -3.16 -11.88 19.25
C SER A 60 -2.13 -12.81 18.60
N ASN A 61 -2.12 -14.07 19.03
CA ASN A 61 -1.21 -15.08 18.49
C ASN A 61 -1.43 -15.41 17.01
N ARG A 62 -2.59 -15.05 16.44
CA ARG A 62 -2.98 -15.38 15.05
C ARG A 62 -3.40 -14.17 14.20
N HIS A 63 -3.45 -12.98 14.80
CA HIS A 63 -3.84 -11.78 14.06
C HIS A 63 -3.37 -10.50 14.73
N VAL A 64 -3.36 -9.44 13.93
CA VAL A 64 -3.26 -8.06 14.40
C VAL A 64 -4.33 -7.21 13.72
N LEU A 65 -4.91 -6.31 14.50
CA LEU A 65 -5.80 -5.26 14.02
C LEU A 65 -5.04 -3.92 14.08
N LEU A 66 -4.87 -3.29 12.93
CA LEU A 66 -4.14 -2.03 12.78
C LEU A 66 -5.10 -0.93 12.36
N LYS A 67 -5.05 0.20 13.07
CA LYS A 67 -5.64 1.47 12.64
C LYS A 67 -4.54 2.33 12.03
N ILE A 68 -4.64 2.68 10.76
CA ILE A 68 -3.74 3.61 10.08
C ILE A 68 -4.46 4.94 9.94
N ILE A 69 -3.92 6.00 10.56
CA ILE A 69 -4.39 7.36 10.33
C ILE A 69 -3.74 7.86 9.04
N CYS A 70 -4.53 7.94 7.98
CA CYS A 70 -4.13 8.44 6.68
C CYS A 70 -4.21 9.97 6.67
N ARG A 71 -3.25 10.67 6.06
CA ARG A 71 -3.29 12.14 5.93
C ARG A 71 -3.99 12.62 4.66
N GLU A 72 -4.29 11.71 3.75
CA GLU A 72 -4.87 12.00 2.44
C GLU A 72 -6.26 11.38 2.26
N ARG A 73 -7.00 11.92 1.30
CA ARG A 73 -8.35 11.45 0.95
C ARG A 73 -8.31 9.99 0.46
N LYS A 74 -9.40 9.27 0.76
CA LYS A 74 -9.66 7.91 0.29
C LYS A 74 -9.48 7.75 -1.21
N ASN A 75 -8.75 6.71 -1.59
CA ASN A 75 -8.62 6.25 -2.96
C ASN A 75 -8.46 4.73 -2.94
N GLN A 76 -9.29 4.00 -3.69
CA GLN A 76 -9.25 2.54 -3.75
C GLN A 76 -7.85 1.99 -4.12
N ALA A 77 -7.11 2.67 -5.00
CA ALA A 77 -5.75 2.27 -5.35
C ALA A 77 -4.77 2.44 -4.18
N ARG A 78 -4.98 3.46 -3.32
CA ARG A 78 -4.19 3.65 -2.10
C ARG A 78 -4.52 2.59 -1.08
N ASP A 79 -5.80 2.26 -0.91
CA ASP A 79 -6.24 1.24 0.04
C ASP A 79 -5.63 -0.13 -0.30
N GLU A 80 -5.64 -0.48 -1.58
CA GLU A 80 -4.99 -1.70 -2.08
C GLU A 80 -3.47 -1.65 -1.90
N TYR A 81 -2.83 -0.51 -2.19
CA TYR A 81 -1.39 -0.32 -1.96
C TYR A 81 -1.02 -0.55 -0.50
N ILE A 82 -1.76 0.04 0.44
CA ILE A 82 -1.50 -0.09 1.89
C ILE A 82 -1.67 -1.54 2.32
N LYS A 83 -2.76 -2.20 1.90
CA LYS A 83 -3.02 -3.61 2.21
C LYS A 83 -1.86 -4.51 1.76
N GLU A 84 -1.42 -4.37 0.52
CA GLU A 84 -0.31 -5.16 -0.03
C GLU A 84 1.04 -4.81 0.60
N PHE A 85 1.27 -3.53 0.92
CA PHE A 85 2.50 -3.08 1.57
C PHE A 85 2.63 -3.70 2.97
N ILE A 86 1.57 -3.63 3.78
CA ILE A 86 1.55 -4.23 5.13
C ILE A 86 1.70 -5.75 5.06
N GLY A 87 1.01 -6.41 4.13
CA GLY A 87 1.14 -7.86 3.93
C GLY A 87 2.56 -8.27 3.55
N ALA A 88 3.20 -7.51 2.66
CA ALA A 88 4.58 -7.74 2.26
C ALA A 88 5.57 -7.55 3.41
N LEU A 89 5.38 -6.53 4.26
CA LEU A 89 6.22 -6.33 5.45
C LEU A 89 6.07 -7.47 6.46
N LEU A 90 4.84 -7.87 6.78
CA LEU A 90 4.58 -8.97 7.72
C LEU A 90 5.20 -10.28 7.23
N SER A 91 5.13 -10.54 5.92
CA SER A 91 5.67 -11.77 5.30
C SER A 91 7.20 -11.89 5.43
N LYS A 92 7.92 -10.81 5.78
CA LYS A 92 9.38 -10.85 5.99
C LYS A 92 9.77 -11.40 7.36
N SER A 93 8.87 -11.38 8.34
CA SER A 93 9.15 -11.93 9.66
C SER A 93 8.72 -13.39 9.72
N ALA A 94 9.60 -14.26 10.21
CA ALA A 94 9.27 -15.65 10.50
C ALA A 94 8.15 -15.81 11.54
N ARG A 95 7.84 -14.75 12.30
CA ARG A 95 6.74 -14.74 13.28
C ARG A 95 5.36 -14.79 12.62
N TYR A 96 5.23 -14.34 11.37
CA TYR A 96 3.95 -14.18 10.69
C TYR A 96 3.94 -15.00 9.37
N PRO A 97 3.70 -16.31 9.43
CA PRO A 97 3.71 -17.14 8.23
C PRO A 97 2.52 -16.81 7.32
N ASN A 98 2.77 -16.49 6.05
CA ASN A 98 1.74 -16.30 5.02
C ASN A 98 0.58 -15.36 5.42
N PRO A 99 0.86 -14.11 5.83
CA PRO A 99 -0.15 -13.20 6.35
C PRO A 99 -1.18 -12.86 5.27
N ARG A 100 -2.46 -12.88 5.65
CA ARG A 100 -3.59 -12.41 4.84
C ARG A 100 -4.10 -11.12 5.42
N VAL A 101 -4.02 -10.03 4.64
CA VAL A 101 -4.44 -8.70 5.07
C VAL A 101 -5.74 -8.32 4.38
N SER A 102 -6.71 -7.87 5.16
CA SER A 102 -8.00 -7.38 4.69
C SER A 102 -8.30 -6.00 5.27
N VAL A 103 -8.87 -5.12 4.45
CA VAL A 103 -9.43 -3.84 4.91
C VAL A 103 -10.79 -4.12 5.52
N LEU A 104 -10.98 -3.82 6.81
CA LEU A 104 -12.27 -4.02 7.49
C LEU A 104 -13.18 -2.80 7.35
N CYS A 105 -12.61 -1.62 7.53
CA CYS A 105 -13.32 -0.38 7.31
C CYS A 105 -12.33 0.74 7.01
N CYS A 106 -12.83 1.79 6.38
CA CYS A 106 -12.10 3.02 6.21
C CYS A 106 -13.00 4.15 6.71
N GLY A 107 -12.46 5.05 7.54
CA GLY A 107 -13.15 6.21 8.10
C GLY A 107 -13.72 7.14 7.02
N THR A 108 -14.67 7.99 7.42
CA THR A 108 -15.23 8.99 6.51
C THR A 108 -14.23 10.12 6.25
N VAL A 109 -14.58 11.08 5.37
CA VAL A 109 -13.70 12.20 4.98
C VAL A 109 -13.21 13.03 6.18
N SER A 110 -13.93 13.02 7.32
CA SER A 110 -13.55 13.72 8.55
C SER A 110 -12.49 12.99 9.38
N ASP A 111 -12.47 11.65 9.35
CA ASP A 111 -11.70 10.86 10.32
C ASP A 111 -10.42 10.26 9.72
N ASN A 112 -10.30 10.26 8.38
CA ASN A 112 -9.15 9.81 7.58
C ASN A 112 -8.36 8.64 8.19
N PHE A 113 -9.03 7.53 8.48
CA PHE A 113 -8.37 6.32 8.95
C PHE A 113 -8.74 5.09 8.14
N MET A 114 -7.96 4.03 8.31
CA MET A 114 -8.20 2.70 7.77
C MET A 114 -7.99 1.67 8.88
N ILE A 115 -8.89 0.70 8.98
CA ILE A 115 -8.74 -0.48 9.84
C ILE A 115 -8.39 -1.67 8.96
N LEU A 116 -7.24 -2.26 9.23
CA LEU A 116 -6.73 -3.46 8.57
C LEU A 116 -6.69 -4.60 9.58
N LYS A 117 -7.10 -5.78 9.15
CA LYS A 117 -6.89 -7.03 9.87
C LYS A 117 -5.89 -7.88 9.10
N ALA A 118 -4.79 -8.24 9.75
CA ALA A 118 -3.86 -9.23 9.22
C ALA A 118 -3.98 -10.52 10.03
N LEU A 119 -4.14 -11.65 9.34
CA LEU A 119 -4.28 -13.00 9.90
C LEU A 119 -3.10 -13.87 9.43
N TRP A 120 -2.58 -14.74 10.29
CA TRP A 120 -1.58 -15.76 9.94
C TRP A 120 -1.89 -17.10 10.61
#